data_AF-A0A822C5C3-F1
#
_entry.id   AF-A0A822C5C3-F1
#
_cell.length_a   1.000
_cell.length_b   1.000
_cell.length_c   1.000
_cell.angle_alpha   90.00
_cell.angle_beta   90.00
_cell.angle_gamma   90.00
#
_symmetry.space_group_name_H-M   'P 1'
#
loop_
_entity.id
_entity.type
_entity.pdbx_description
1 polymer ?
#
loop_
_entity_poly.entity_id
_entity_poly.type
_entity_poly.pdbx_seq_one_letter_code
_entity_poly.pdbx_strand_id
1 'polypeptide(L)' 'AGFISLTFDGCADRRVRAFYAITMHYVDQTGQLRAHLLAYNHISGKIAYLMKKIRKNEKWTKEVLSWDTIDKS' A
#
# COMPACT_ATOMS: atom_id res chain seq x y z
N ALA A 1 -14.75 -5.78 -28.74
CA ALA A 1 -13.62 -5.26 -27.94
C ALA A 1 -13.31 -6.30 -26.86
N GLY A 2 -12.05 -6.73 -26.74
CA GLY A 2 -11.66 -7.66 -25.66
C GLY A 2 -11.58 -6.91 -24.33
N PHE A 3 -11.95 -7.58 -23.24
CA PHE A 3 -11.84 -7.01 -21.89
C PHE A 3 -10.46 -7.34 -21.33
N ILE A 4 -9.74 -6.30 -20.90
CA ILE A 4 -8.49 -6.41 -20.16
C ILE A 4 -8.74 -5.77 -18.78
N SER A 5 -8.38 -6.46 -17.71
CA SER A 5 -8.37 -5.90 -16.36
C SER A 5 -6.97 -5.96 -15.76
N LEU A 6 -6.69 -5.02 -14.86
CA LEU A 6 -5.44 -4.96 -14.11
C LEU A 6 -5.77 -5.06 -12.62
N THR A 7 -5.04 -5.90 -11.89
CA THR A 7 -5.02 -5.87 -10.42
C THR A 7 -3.73 -5.23 -9.94
N PHE A 8 -3.85 -4.52 -8.82
CA PHE A 8 -2.71 -4.01 -8.07
C PHE A 8 -2.78 -4.62 -6.67
N ASP A 9 -1.81 -5.48 -6.35
CA ASP A 9 -1.78 -6.23 -5.11
C ASP A 9 -0.63 -5.72 -4.25
N GLY A 10 -0.96 -5.04 -3.15
CA GLY A 10 0.01 -4.51 -2.20
C GLY A 10 -0.03 -5.27 -0.89
N CYS A 11 1.13 -5.59 -0.33
CA CYS A 11 1.23 -6.19 1.01
C CYS A 11 2.38 -5.53 1.80
N ALA A 12 2.14 -5.29 3.08
CA ALA A 12 3.13 -4.77 4.00
C ALA A 12 3.07 -5.55 5.32
N ASP A 13 4.17 -6.18 5.70
CA ASP A 13 4.35 -6.79 7.02
C ASP A 13 5.55 -6.15 7.74
N ARG A 14 5.43 -6.07 9.07
CA ARG A 14 6.47 -5.64 10.01
C ARG A 14 7.74 -6.49 9.93
N ARG A 15 7.65 -7.75 9.51
CA ARG A 15 8.81 -8.67 9.44
C ARG A 15 9.40 -8.80 8.03
N VAL A 16 8.56 -8.80 6.99
CA VAL A 16 8.94 -9.35 5.67
C VAL A 16 9.17 -8.29 4.60
N ARG A 17 9.06 -6.99 4.94
CA ARG A 17 9.21 -5.86 4.01
C ARG A 17 7.98 -5.77 3.07
N ALA A 18 7.66 -4.59 2.55
CA ALA A 18 6.48 -4.45 1.70
C ALA A 18 6.80 -4.76 0.25
N PHE A 19 5.78 -5.16 -0.50
CA PHE A 19 5.86 -5.35 -1.94
C PHE A 19 4.58 -4.89 -2.61
N TYR A 20 4.67 -4.70 -3.93
CA TYR A 20 3.49 -4.63 -4.78
C TYR A 20 3.67 -5.52 -6.01
N ALA A 21 2.55 -5.99 -6.56
CA ALA A 21 2.46 -6.71 -7.81
C ALA A 21 1.38 -6.09 -8.71
N ILE A 22 1.61 -6.12 -10.03
CA ILE A 22 0.63 -5.72 -11.03
C ILE A 22 0.39 -6.92 -11.95
N THR A 23 -0.85 -7.38 -12.01
CA THR A 23 -1.24 -8.53 -12.83
C THR A 23 -2.29 -8.12 -13.84
N MET A 24 -2.05 -8.46 -15.11
CA MET A 24 -3.00 -8.28 -16.19
C MET A 24 -3.83 -9.54 -16.38
N HIS A 25 -5.15 -9.38 -16.51
CA HIS A 25 -6.07 -10.47 -16.78
C HIS A 25 -6.83 -10.17 -18.08
N TYR A 26 -6.98 -11.19 -18.92
CA TYR A 26 -7.73 -11.08 -20.16
C TYR A 26 -8.24 -12.45 -20.60
N VAL A 27 -9.26 -12.45 -21.47
CA VAL A 27 -9.71 -13.68 -22.14
C VAL A 27 -9.03 -13.74 -23.51
N ASP A 28 -8.31 -14.82 -23.79
CA ASP A 28 -7.63 -15.00 -25.07
C ASP A 28 -8.60 -15.38 -26.21
N GLN A 29 -8.08 -15.51 -27.42
CA GLN A 29 -8.88 -15.84 -28.61
C GLN A 29 -9.54 -17.22 -28.52
N THR A 30 -9.08 -18.09 -27.64
CA THR A 30 -9.66 -19.43 -27.38
C THR A 30 -10.74 -19.40 -26.31
N GLY A 31 -11.05 -18.22 -25.74
CA GLY A 31 -12.02 -18.07 -24.66
C GLY A 31 -11.46 -18.40 -23.28
N GLN A 32 -10.14 -18.56 -23.13
CA GLN A 32 -9.53 -18.88 -21.84
C GLN A 32 -9.10 -17.63 -21.08
N LEU A 33 -9.37 -17.60 -19.77
CA LEU A 33 -8.84 -16.57 -18.89
C LEU A 33 -7.33 -16.75 -18.71
N ARG A 34 -6.58 -15.69 -19.00
CA ARG A 34 -5.13 -15.59 -18.83
C ARG A 34 -4.81 -14.56 -17.77
N ALA A 35 -3.70 -14.78 -17.07
CA ALA A 35 -3.12 -13.85 -16.12
C ALA A 35 -1.62 -13.71 -16.39
N HIS A 36 -1.12 -12.47 -16.45
CA HIS A 36 0.29 -12.16 -16.67
C HIS A 36 0.77 -11.16 -15.62
N LEU A 37 1.77 -11.55 -14.84
CA LEU A 37 2.45 -10.66 -13.92
C LEU A 37 3.30 -9.68 -14.73
N LEU A 38 2.93 -8.40 -14.69
CA LEU A 38 3.63 -7.33 -15.40
C LEU A 38 4.76 -6.72 -14.56
N ALA A 39 4.53 -6.61 -13.26
CA ALA A 39 5.52 -6.06 -12.34
C ALA A 39 5.41 -6.73 -10.98
N TYR A 40 6.56 -6.98 -10.36
CA TYR A 40 6.68 -7.32 -8.95
C TYR A 40 7.83 -6.52 -8.38
N ASN A 41 7.56 -5.74 -7.34
CA ASN A 41 8.55 -4.87 -6.75
C ASN A 41 8.57 -4.99 -5.25
N HIS A 42 9.78 -5.21 -4.76
CA HIS A 42 10.09 -5.23 -3.36
C HIS A 42 10.38 -3.80 -2.89
N ILE A 43 9.59 -3.30 -1.96
CA ILE A 43 9.77 -1.97 -1.38
C ILE A 43 10.73 -2.07 -0.19
N SER A 44 12.02 -2.22 -0.48
CA SER A 44 13.08 -2.05 0.51
C SER A 44 13.49 -0.57 0.60
N GLY A 45 13.39 0.04 1.78
CA GLY A 45 14.16 1.26 2.10
C GLY A 45 13.39 2.56 2.39
N LYS A 46 12.09 2.68 2.09
CA LYS A 46 11.33 3.92 2.41
C LYS A 46 10.21 3.75 3.43
N ILE A 47 9.79 2.52 3.72
CA ILE A 47 8.65 2.26 4.61
C ILE A 47 9.01 2.47 6.07
N ALA A 48 10.23 2.14 6.52
CA ALA A 48 10.65 2.49 7.87
C ALA A 48 10.67 4.00 8.09
N TYR A 49 11.11 4.78 7.08
CA TYR A 49 11.10 6.24 7.13
C TYR A 49 9.67 6.82 7.08
N LEU A 50 8.82 6.34 6.17
CA LEU A 50 7.42 6.73 6.07
C LEU A 50 6.61 6.35 7.32
N MET A 51 6.77 5.14 7.84
CA MET A 51 6.15 4.70 9.10
C MET A 51 6.67 5.50 10.30
N LYS A 52 7.96 5.84 10.35
CA LYS A 52 8.51 6.74 11.37
C LYS A 52 7.93 8.15 11.26
N LYS A 53 7.72 8.66 10.05
CA LYS A 53 7.09 9.96 9.80
C LYS A 53 5.62 9.97 10.18
N ILE A 54 4.85 8.93 9.81
CA ILE A 54 3.44 8.77 10.18
C ILE A 54 3.30 8.65 11.70
N ARG A 55 4.11 7.80 12.36
CA ARG A 55 4.07 7.63 13.82
C ARG A 55 4.50 8.89 14.57
N LYS A 56 5.44 9.67 14.03
CA LYS A 56 5.81 10.98 14.58
C LYS A 56 4.63 11.94 14.44
N ASN A 57 3.99 12.01 13.28
CA ASN A 57 2.82 12.85 13.09
C ASN A 57 1.67 12.46 14.03
N GLU A 58 1.33 11.18 14.18
CA GLU A 58 0.31 10.73 15.14
C GLU A 58 0.63 11.12 16.59
N LYS A 59 1.91 11.08 16.99
CA LYS A 59 2.34 11.51 18.32
C LYS A 59 2.12 13.02 18.51
N TRP A 60 2.52 13.82 17.52
CA TRP A 60 2.29 15.27 17.52
C TRP A 60 0.79 15.60 17.57
N THR A 61 -0.05 14.90 16.79
CA THR A 61 -1.50 15.13 16.81
C THR A 61 -2.09 14.81 18.18
N LYS A 62 -1.64 13.74 18.84
CA LYS A 62 -2.08 13.40 20.20
C LYS A 62 -1.61 14.40 21.25
N GLU A 63 -0.37 14.90 21.14
CA GLU A 63 0.13 15.94 22.04
C GLU A 63 -0.69 17.23 21.87
N VAL A 64 -0.89 17.72 20.66
CA VAL A 64 -1.70 18.93 20.40
C VAL A 64 -3.14 18.79 20.92
N LEU A 65 -3.81 17.67 20.65
CA LEU A 65 -5.16 17.41 21.18
C LEU A 65 -5.19 17.32 22.72
N SER A 66 -4.11 16.88 23.36
CA SER A 66 -4.02 16.86 24.82
C SER A 66 -3.84 18.27 25.42
N TRP A 67 -3.14 19.18 24.73
CA TRP A 67 -3.03 20.59 25.14
C TRP A 67 -4.37 21.31 25.04
N ASP A 68 -5.13 21.10 23.96
CA ASP A 68 -6.49 21.65 23.78
C ASP A 68 -7.49 21.16 24.84
N THR A 69 -7.21 20.01 25.48
CA THR A 69 -8.04 19.45 26.56
C THR A 69 -7.71 20.11 27.91
N ILE A 70 -6.47 20.55 28.10
CA ILE A 70 -6.00 21.22 29.32
C ILE A 70 -6.40 22.70 29.35
N ASP A 71 -6.40 23.39 28.21
CA ASP A 71 -6.80 24.81 28.14
C ASP A 71 -8.32 25.04 28.28
N LYS A 72 -9.13 23.98 28.36
CA LYS A 72 -10.60 24.05 28.52
C LYS A 72 -11.08 23.73 29.95
N SER A 73 -10.19 23.54 30.91
CA SER A 73 -10.50 23.39 32.35
C SER A 73 -10.12 24.65 33.12
#